data_AF-A0A1G7J954-F1
#
_entry.id   AF-A0A1G7J954-F1
#
_cell.length_a   1.000
_cell.length_b   1.000
_cell.length_c   1.000
_cell.angle_alpha   90.00
_cell.angle_beta   90.00
_cell.angle_gamma   90.00
#
_symmetry.space_group_name_H-M   'P 1'
#
loop_
_entity.id
_entity.type
_entity.pdbx_description
1 polymer ?
#
loop_
_entity_poly.entity_id
_entity_poly.type
_entity_poly.pdbx_seq_one_letter_code
_entity_poly.pdbx_strand_id
1 'polypeptide(L)'
;MKNIIAYIIPAILFASCKAQQFDTDSMSGRYVGADKAKNNLSAFILLDLHKDSTSTFERTMDLSKNTCQGKWSLSNNRMINITCNNNPIQSDIEKALQGGSIIEDSIQIKILTKDKLRIGNVILRRKRTSSSPL
;
A
#
# COMPACT_ATOMS: atom_id res chain seq x y z
N MET A 1 -18.27 64.07 -6.56
CA MET A 1 -17.90 62.76 -7.16
C MET A 1 -16.71 62.20 -6.40
N LYS A 2 -16.87 61.75 -5.15
CA LYS A 2 -17.04 60.35 -4.69
C LYS A 2 -16.02 59.35 -5.28
N ASN A 3 -14.91 59.23 -4.54
CA ASN A 3 -14.18 58.02 -4.15
C ASN A 3 -14.08 56.86 -5.14
N ILE A 4 -12.91 56.64 -5.74
CA ILE A 4 -12.40 55.29 -6.05
C ILE A 4 -10.89 55.23 -5.77
N ILE A 5 -10.53 55.43 -4.49
CA ILE A 5 -9.36 54.74 -3.93
C ILE A 5 -9.94 53.46 -3.36
N ALA A 6 -9.89 52.36 -4.11
CA ALA A 6 -10.34 51.08 -3.62
C ALA A 6 -9.58 49.95 -4.34
N TYR A 7 -8.61 49.41 -3.62
CA TYR A 7 -8.32 47.98 -3.60
C TYR A 7 -7.72 47.36 -4.86
N ILE A 8 -6.43 47.64 -5.09
CA ILE A 8 -5.52 46.64 -5.67
C ILE A 8 -5.23 45.61 -4.56
N ILE A 9 -6.19 44.70 -4.32
CA ILE A 9 -5.92 43.46 -3.60
C ILE A 9 -5.27 42.57 -4.65
N PRO A 10 -3.99 42.18 -4.54
CA PRO A 10 -3.54 41.03 -5.28
C PRO A 10 -4.36 39.86 -4.74
N ALA A 11 -5.29 39.38 -5.55
CA ALA A 11 -5.94 38.09 -5.37
C ALA A 11 -4.85 37.03 -5.46
N ILE A 12 -4.09 36.88 -4.38
CA ILE A 12 -3.27 35.71 -4.11
C ILE A 12 -4.31 34.61 -3.96
N LEU A 13 -4.61 33.99 -5.09
CA LEU A 13 -5.25 32.69 -5.19
C LEU A 13 -4.48 31.79 -4.23
N PHE A 14 -5.01 31.65 -3.02
CA PHE A 14 -4.80 30.47 -2.20
C PHE A 14 -5.41 29.32 -3.01
N ALA A 15 -4.69 28.86 -4.03
CA ALA A 15 -4.71 27.49 -4.46
C ALA A 15 -4.19 26.70 -3.27
N SER A 16 -5.05 26.57 -2.25
CA SER A 16 -4.88 25.63 -1.16
C SER A 16 -4.84 24.29 -1.84
N CYS A 17 -3.64 23.86 -2.16
CA CYS A 17 -3.35 22.55 -2.68
C CYS A 17 -3.76 21.62 -1.54
N LYS A 18 -5.04 21.19 -1.54
CA LYS A 18 -5.56 20.23 -0.57
C LYS A 18 -4.68 19.00 -0.72
N ALA A 19 -3.67 18.89 0.14
CA ALA A 19 -2.82 17.73 0.19
C ALA A 19 -3.75 16.54 0.44
N GLN A 20 -3.73 15.57 -0.48
CA GLN A 20 -4.60 14.40 -0.38
C GLN A 20 -4.28 13.67 0.93
N GLN A 21 -5.20 13.77 1.90
CA GLN A 21 -5.10 13.03 3.14
C GLN A 21 -5.65 11.63 2.90
N PHE A 22 -4.89 10.62 3.35
CA PHE A 22 -5.31 9.23 3.33
C PHE A 22 -5.59 8.82 4.76
N ASP A 23 -6.64 8.03 4.95
CA ASP A 23 -7.03 7.45 6.23
C ASP A 23 -7.15 5.92 6.10
N THR A 24 -7.31 5.25 7.24
CA THR A 24 -7.39 3.77 7.29
C THR A 24 -8.55 3.25 6.43
N ASP A 25 -9.69 3.94 6.43
CA ASP A 25 -10.88 3.52 5.69
C ASP A 25 -10.70 3.61 4.17
N SER A 26 -10.16 4.72 3.69
CA SER A 26 -9.91 4.98 2.27
C SER A 26 -8.82 4.06 1.71
N MET A 27 -7.87 3.62 2.53
CA MET A 27 -6.79 2.73 2.10
C MET A 27 -7.14 1.24 2.24
N SER A 28 -8.12 0.89 3.07
CA SER A 28 -8.60 -0.49 3.22
C SER A 28 -9.09 -1.07 1.88
N GLY A 29 -8.72 -2.31 1.59
CA GLY A 29 -9.12 -3.04 0.39
C GLY A 29 -8.05 -4.01 -0.11
N ARG A 30 -8.38 -4.68 -1.23
CA ARG A 30 -7.51 -5.65 -1.90
C ARG A 30 -6.71 -4.98 -3.00
N TYR A 31 -5.41 -5.23 -3.03
CA TYR A 31 -4.48 -4.76 -4.06
C TYR A 31 -3.71 -5.92 -4.67
N VAL A 32 -3.44 -5.81 -5.96
CA VAL A 32 -2.82 -6.87 -6.75
C VAL A 32 -1.77 -6.27 -7.67
N GLY A 33 -0.60 -6.89 -7.77
CA GLY A 33 0.40 -6.52 -8.76
C GLY A 33 1.27 -7.70 -9.15
N ALA A 34 1.91 -7.61 -10.31
CA ALA A 34 2.89 -8.58 -10.76
C ALA A 34 4.18 -7.84 -11.12
N ASP A 35 5.31 -8.36 -10.67
CA ASP A 35 6.61 -8.01 -11.20
C ASP A 35 6.78 -8.69 -12.55
N LYS A 36 6.93 -7.89 -13.60
CA LYS A 36 7.29 -8.38 -14.93
C LYS A 36 8.78 -8.14 -15.09
N ALA A 37 9.59 -8.82 -14.29
CA ALA A 37 11.02 -8.81 -14.48
C ALA A 37 11.34 -9.36 -15.89
N LYS A 38 12.31 -8.75 -16.58
CA LYS A 38 12.72 -9.14 -17.96
C LYS A 38 13.27 -10.58 -18.05
N ASN A 39 13.55 -11.19 -16.91
CA ASN A 39 14.31 -12.42 -16.71
C ASN A 39 13.44 -13.45 -15.98
N ASN A 40 12.37 -13.91 -16.64
CA ASN A 40 11.52 -15.09 -16.39
C ASN A 40 10.90 -15.35 -14.99
N LEU A 41 11.39 -14.77 -13.91
CA LEU A 41 10.84 -14.95 -12.56
C LEU A 41 9.70 -13.94 -12.37
N SER A 42 8.47 -14.41 -12.52
CA SER A 42 7.29 -13.56 -12.34
C SER A 42 6.88 -13.57 -10.87
N ALA A 43 7.04 -12.44 -10.17
CA ALA A 43 6.56 -12.33 -8.80
C ALA A 43 5.13 -11.76 -8.78
N PHE A 44 4.19 -12.46 -8.16
CA PHE A 44 2.83 -11.97 -7.96
C PHE A 44 2.61 -11.57 -6.50
N ILE A 45 2.03 -10.39 -6.28
CA ILE A 45 1.79 -9.84 -4.94
C ILE A 45 0.30 -9.61 -4.76
N LEU A 46 -0.23 -10.12 -3.65
CA LEU A 46 -1.55 -9.83 -3.11
C LEU A 46 -1.39 -9.10 -1.79
N LEU A 47 -2.14 -8.02 -1.61
CA LEU A 47 -2.20 -7.28 -0.36
C LEU A 47 -3.66 -7.00 0.00
N ASP A 48 -4.06 -7.46 1.17
CA ASP A 48 -5.35 -7.13 1.78
C ASP A 48 -5.13 -6.25 3.01
N LEU A 49 -5.73 -5.06 2.99
CA LEU A 49 -5.75 -4.13 4.12
C LEU A 49 -7.18 -4.07 4.66
N HIS A 50 -7.37 -4.48 5.90
CA HIS A 50 -8.68 -4.48 6.56
C HIS A 50 -8.85 -3.25 7.45
N LYS A 51 -10.11 -2.82 7.63
CA LYS A 51 -10.46 -1.61 8.42
C LYS A 51 -10.08 -1.71 9.90
N ASP A 52 -10.04 -2.92 10.45
CA ASP A 52 -9.62 -3.23 11.82
C ASP A 52 -8.09 -3.21 12.02
N SER A 53 -7.37 -2.60 11.06
CA SER A 53 -5.91 -2.53 11.01
C SER A 53 -5.21 -3.89 10.91
N THR A 54 -5.92 -4.96 10.52
CA THR A 54 -5.29 -6.24 10.14
C THR A 54 -4.96 -6.28 8.65
N SER A 55 -3.97 -7.09 8.29
CA SER A 55 -3.51 -7.21 6.91
C SER A 55 -3.07 -8.63 6.57
N THR A 56 -3.20 -8.97 5.29
CA THR A 56 -2.60 -10.16 4.69
C THR A 56 -1.76 -9.73 3.50
N PHE A 57 -0.49 -10.10 3.51
CA PHE A 57 0.44 -9.90 2.41
C PHE A 57 0.86 -11.26 1.88
N GLU A 58 0.73 -11.49 0.58
CA GLU A 58 1.23 -12.69 -0.08
C GLU A 58 2.14 -12.30 -1.24
N ARG A 59 3.29 -12.97 -1.33
CA ARG A 59 4.18 -12.90 -2.48
C ARG A 59 4.41 -14.32 -3.00
N THR A 60 4.02 -14.55 -4.25
CA THR A 60 4.27 -15.80 -4.96
C THR A 60 5.36 -15.56 -5.99
N MET A 61 6.36 -16.43 -6.04
CA MET A 61 7.39 -16.46 -7.09
C MET A 61 7.53 -17.90 -7.53
N ASP A 62 7.29 -18.21 -8.81
CA ASP A 62 7.42 -19.56 -9.42
C ASP A 62 7.05 -20.77 -8.52
N LEU A 63 7.96 -21.23 -7.66
CA LEU A 63 7.81 -22.39 -6.77
C LEU A 63 7.71 -22.06 -5.27
N SER A 64 7.73 -20.79 -4.88
CA SER A 64 7.62 -20.33 -3.50
C SER A 64 6.43 -19.40 -3.29
N LYS A 65 5.80 -19.54 -2.13
CA LYS A 65 4.75 -18.64 -1.66
C LYS A 65 5.08 -18.22 -0.24
N ASN A 66 5.24 -16.93 -0.05
CA ASN A 66 5.44 -16.33 1.25
C ASN A 66 4.21 -15.53 1.64
N THR A 67 3.67 -15.83 2.82
CA THR A 67 2.50 -15.13 3.37
C THR A 67 2.89 -14.50 4.71
N CYS A 68 2.46 -13.26 4.91
CA CYS A 68 2.54 -12.54 6.17
C CYS A 68 1.13 -12.08 6.56
N GLN A 69 0.73 -12.42 7.77
CA GLN A 69 -0.45 -11.84 8.43
C GLN A 69 0.02 -10.93 9.54
N GLY A 70 -0.61 -9.77 9.67
CA GLY A 70 -0.06 -8.71 10.50
C GLY A 70 -0.98 -7.55 10.77
N LYS A 71 -0.45 -6.56 11.47
CA LYS A 71 -1.09 -5.26 11.64
C LYS A 71 -0.54 -4.26 10.63
N TRP A 72 -1.36 -3.33 10.18
CA TRP A 72 -0.92 -2.26 9.30
C TRP A 72 -1.28 -0.88 9.83
N SER A 73 -0.49 0.12 9.46
CA SER A 73 -0.71 1.52 9.81
C SER A 73 -0.25 2.46 8.69
N LEU A 74 -0.76 3.69 8.72
CA LEU A 74 -0.31 4.77 7.84
C LEU A 74 0.79 5.57 8.54
N SER A 75 1.86 5.85 7.81
CA SER A 75 2.93 6.74 8.23
C SER A 75 3.01 7.94 7.28
N ASN A 76 2.89 9.14 7.86
CA ASN A 76 3.06 10.43 7.17
C ASN A 76 2.19 10.60 5.91
N ASN A 77 1.01 9.96 5.85
CA ASN A 77 0.11 9.95 4.68
C ASN A 77 0.78 9.56 3.35
N ARG A 78 1.91 8.86 3.39
CA ARG A 78 2.68 8.51 2.19
C ARG A 78 3.13 7.06 2.19
N MET A 79 3.13 6.43 3.36
CA MET A 79 3.62 5.08 3.56
C MET A 79 2.57 4.26 4.30
N ILE A 80 2.42 3.01 3.89
CA ILE A 80 1.77 1.95 4.67
C ILE A 80 2.88 1.10 5.25
N ASN A 81 2.82 0.85 6.55
CA ASN A 81 3.72 -0.05 7.26
C ASN A 81 2.92 -1.28 7.69
N ILE A 82 3.41 -2.46 7.37
CA ILE A 82 2.83 -3.74 7.80
C ILE A 82 3.83 -4.39 8.75
N THR A 83 3.40 -4.78 9.95
CA THR A 83 4.17 -5.57 10.89
C THR A 83 3.65 -7.00 10.87
N CYS A 84 4.49 -7.96 10.51
CA CYS A 84 4.13 -9.37 10.41
C CYS A 84 4.11 -10.01 11.81
N ASN A 85 2.97 -10.58 12.21
CA ASN A 85 2.81 -11.16 13.55
C ASN A 85 3.43 -12.55 13.68
N ASN A 86 3.57 -13.28 12.56
CA ASN A 86 4.10 -14.64 12.49
C ASN A 86 5.22 -14.73 11.46
N ASN A 87 6.34 -14.04 11.70
CA ASN A 87 7.54 -14.33 10.93
C ASN A 87 8.04 -15.74 11.31
N PRO A 88 8.07 -16.73 10.41
CA PRO A 88 8.53 -18.08 10.74
C PRO A 88 9.97 -18.11 11.28
N ILE A 89 10.77 -17.07 11.04
CA ILE A 89 12.09 -16.90 11.69
C ILE A 89 12.01 -16.97 13.22
N GLN A 90 10.93 -16.44 13.81
CA GLN A 90 10.79 -16.38 15.26
C GLN A 90 10.30 -17.70 15.88
N SER A 91 9.74 -18.62 15.09
CA SER A 91 9.14 -19.86 15.59
C SER A 91 9.73 -21.15 15.03
N ASP A 92 10.28 -21.13 13.82
CA ASP A 92 10.79 -22.32 13.12
C ASP A 92 11.73 -21.92 11.95
N ILE A 93 13.03 -21.82 12.27
CA ILE A 93 14.09 -21.44 11.31
C ILE A 93 14.17 -22.45 10.15
N GLU A 94 13.91 -23.74 10.37
CA GLU A 94 13.94 -24.75 9.30
C GLU A 94 12.84 -24.50 8.26
N LYS A 95 11.62 -24.16 8.70
CA LYS A 95 10.56 -23.72 7.79
C LYS A 95 10.89 -22.43 7.05
N ALA A 96 11.55 -21.48 7.74
CA ALA A 96 11.99 -20.23 7.11
C ALA A 96 13.03 -20.49 6.01
N LEU A 97 13.93 -21.46 6.21
CA LEU A 97 14.93 -21.87 5.23
C LEU A 97 14.35 -22.70 4.07
N GLN A 98 13.30 -23.50 4.32
CA GLN A 98 12.63 -24.29 3.28
C GLN A 98 11.77 -23.44 2.31
N GLY A 99 11.31 -22.26 2.73
CA GLY A 99 10.47 -21.35 1.91
C GLY A 99 11.23 -20.51 0.86
N GLY A 100 12.57 -20.55 0.84
CA GLY A 100 13.41 -19.92 -0.18
C GLY A 100 13.44 -18.38 -0.20
N SER A 101 12.62 -17.68 0.59
CA SER A 101 12.71 -16.24 0.77
C SER A 101 12.06 -15.80 2.08
N ILE A 102 12.77 -14.97 2.82
CA ILE A 102 12.33 -14.39 4.10
C ILE A 102 11.37 -13.22 3.83
N ILE A 103 10.27 -13.14 4.57
CA ILE A 103 9.52 -11.88 4.71
C ILE A 103 10.13 -11.12 5.89
N GLU A 104 10.55 -9.88 5.65
CA GLU A 104 11.01 -8.97 6.71
C GLU A 104 9.91 -8.77 7.76
N ASP A 105 10.28 -8.58 9.03
CA ASP A 105 9.32 -8.35 10.12
C ASP A 105 8.39 -7.15 9.85
N SER A 106 8.85 -6.21 9.03
CA SER A 106 8.06 -5.09 8.57
C SER A 106 8.15 -4.88 7.06
N ILE A 107 7.02 -4.62 6.41
CA ILE A 107 6.93 -4.28 4.99
C ILE A 107 6.52 -2.83 4.84
N GLN A 108 7.33 -2.04 4.15
CA GLN A 108 7.02 -0.65 3.82
C GLN A 108 6.51 -0.52 2.39
N ILE A 109 5.38 0.16 2.23
CA ILE A 109 4.69 0.29 0.94
C ILE A 109 4.39 1.77 0.68
N LYS A 110 4.87 2.28 -0.46
CA LYS A 110 4.65 3.68 -0.84
C LYS A 110 3.27 3.85 -1.44
N ILE A 111 2.54 4.85 -0.96
CA ILE A 111 1.26 5.28 -1.52
C ILE A 111 1.53 6.17 -2.72
N LEU A 112 1.03 5.79 -3.90
CA LEU A 112 1.05 6.66 -5.08
C LEU A 112 -0.28 7.38 -5.24
N THR A 113 -1.38 6.65 -5.06
CA THR A 113 -2.76 7.14 -5.04
C THR A 113 -3.59 6.21 -4.16
N LYS A 114 -4.85 6.56 -3.89
CA LYS A 114 -5.79 5.66 -3.19
C LYS A 114 -5.93 4.28 -3.84
N ASP A 115 -5.68 4.15 -5.14
CA ASP A 115 -5.89 2.90 -5.89
C ASP A 115 -4.57 2.27 -6.38
N LYS A 116 -3.43 2.90 -6.06
CA LYS A 116 -2.11 2.46 -6.54
C LYS A 116 -1.06 2.57 -5.44
N LEU A 117 -0.43 1.45 -5.16
CA LEU A 117 0.65 1.31 -4.19
C LEU A 117 1.93 0.85 -4.90
N ARG A 118 3.08 1.12 -4.31
CA ARG A 118 4.38 0.66 -4.80
C ARG A 118 5.14 -0.08 -3.71
N ILE A 119 5.61 -1.29 -4.04
CA ILE A 119 6.49 -2.10 -3.23
C ILE A 119 7.69 -2.53 -4.09
N GLY A 120 8.89 -2.05 -3.76
CA GLY A 120 10.06 -2.19 -4.63
C GLY A 120 9.78 -1.67 -6.05
N ASN A 121 9.85 -2.58 -7.04
CA ASN A 121 9.56 -2.30 -8.45
C ASN A 121 8.13 -2.64 -8.88
N VAL A 122 7.33 -3.24 -7.99
CA VAL A 122 5.96 -3.67 -8.30
C VAL A 122 4.96 -2.56 -7.98
N ILE A 123 4.06 -2.32 -8.92
CA ILE A 123 2.89 -1.45 -8.72
C ILE A 123 1.67 -2.33 -8.43
N LEU A 124 1.13 -2.20 -7.22
CA LEU A 124 -0.11 -2.84 -6.83
C LEU A 124 -1.28 -1.94 -7.20
N ARG A 125 -2.30 -2.50 -7.86
CA ARG A 125 -3.54 -1.81 -8.19
C ARG A 125 -4.67 -2.35 -7.34
N ARG A 126 -5.54 -1.46 -6.86
CA ARG A 126 -6.75 -1.85 -6.13
C ARG A 126 -7.63 -2.73 -7.02
N LYS A 127 -7.98 -3.91 -6.53
CA LYS A 127 -8.98 -4.77 -7.16
C LYS A 127 -10.35 -4.14 -6.90
N ARG A 128 -11.08 -3.81 -7.96
CA ARG A 128 -12.48 -3.43 -7.82
C ARG A 128 -13.23 -4.67 -7.35
N THR A 129 -13.86 -4.61 -6.19
CA THR A 129 -14.93 -5.53 -5.84
C THR A 129 -16.01 -5.33 -6.87
N SER A 130 -16.19 -6.27 -7.79
CA SER A 130 -17.44 -6.35 -8.54
C SER A 130 -18.52 -6.60 -7.50
N SER A 131 -19.30 -5.57 -7.20
CA SER A 131 -20.59 -5.75 -6.56
C SER A 131 -21.42 -6.60 -7.52
N SER A 132 -21.44 -7.92 -7.34
CA SER A 132 -22.57 -8.70 -7.82
C SER A 132 -23.71 -8.44 -6.85
N PRO A 133 -24.82 -7.84 -7.29
CA PRO A 133 -26.02 -7.77 -6.47
C PRO A 133 -26.71 -9.13 -6.54
N LEU A 134 -26.91 -9.76 -5.38
CA LEU A 134 -27.99 -10.71 -5.15
C LEU A 134 -28.62 -10.37 -3.80
#